data_AF-A0A918X8U0-F1
#
_entry.id   AF-A0A918X8U0-F1
#
_cell.length_a   1.000
_cell.length_b   1.000
_cell.length_c   1.000
_cell.angle_alpha   90.00
_cell.angle_beta   90.00
_cell.angle_gamma   90.00
#
_symmetry.space_group_name_H-M   'P 1'
#
loop_
_entity.id
_entity.type
_entity.pdbx_description
1 polymer ?
#
loop_
_entity_poly.entity_id
_entity_poly.type
_entity_poly.pdbx_seq_one_letter_code
_entity_poly.pdbx_strand_id
1 'polypeptide(L)'
;MTTVQSRSRFWTVSYRYRGQTKVHTSSTLTHPEAAARNWATVTGWSWATDVTLTEHLMIKTDRPIRVADLPGPGVPTPLPTCPLPAHEVRRYFRVQGYGPPALPTGDRVRRFLSWVADGRTRHDENGPTLGGDIRFPDPATLQVRDVRIVIATRHIDCTQLPH
;
A
#
# COMPACT_ATOMS: atom_id res chain seq x y z
N MET A 1 8.92 -6.26 -20.00
CA MET A 1 8.14 -6.23 -18.75
C MET A 1 8.97 -5.52 -17.69
N THR A 2 8.55 -4.33 -17.24
CA THR A 2 9.42 -3.45 -16.44
C THR A 2 9.02 -3.48 -14.96
N THR A 3 10.02 -3.73 -14.10
CA THR A 3 9.93 -3.48 -12.67
C THR A 3 9.92 -1.98 -12.44
N VAL A 4 8.91 -1.48 -11.74
CA VAL A 4 8.84 -0.07 -11.35
C VAL A 4 9.24 0.04 -9.89
N GLN A 5 10.17 0.92 -9.58
CA GLN A 5 10.47 1.31 -8.21
C GLN A 5 10.18 2.80 -8.07
N SER A 6 9.38 3.14 -7.06
CA SER A 6 9.15 4.52 -6.66
C SER A 6 9.58 4.73 -5.22
N ARG A 7 10.03 5.96 -4.95
CA ARG A 7 10.36 6.44 -3.62
C ARG A 7 9.50 7.65 -3.35
N SER A 8 8.85 7.68 -2.21
CA SER A 8 8.12 8.85 -1.75
C SER A 8 8.51 9.16 -0.31
N ARG A 9 8.52 10.45 0.00
CA ARG A 9 8.71 10.96 1.35
C ARG A 9 7.43 11.66 1.76
N PHE A 10 7.01 11.44 3.00
CA PHE A 10 5.91 12.17 3.59
C PHE A 10 6.12 12.32 5.09
N TRP A 11 5.32 13.18 5.72
CA TRP A 11 5.43 13.47 7.14
C TRP A 11 4.09 13.31 7.83
N THR A 12 4.16 13.09 9.14
CA THR A 12 3.01 13.11 10.04
C THR A 12 3.38 13.85 11.31
N VAL A 13 2.46 14.63 11.86
CA VAL A 13 2.59 15.23 13.18
C VAL A 13 1.73 14.42 14.15
N SER A 14 2.33 13.97 15.24
CA SER A 14 1.62 13.27 16.31
C SER A 14 1.68 14.06 17.61
N TYR A 15 0.65 13.96 18.44
CA TYR A 15 0.58 14.60 19.74
C TYR A 15 -0.37 13.83 20.67
N ARG A 16 -0.34 14.14 21.96
CA ARG A 16 -1.34 13.70 22.94
C ARG A 16 -2.10 14.90 23.48
N TYR A 17 -3.35 14.69 23.87
CA TYR A 17 -4.05 15.64 24.73
C TYR A 17 -3.47 15.59 26.14
N ARG A 18 -3.34 16.73 26.80
CA ARG A 18 -2.89 16.81 28.19
C ARG A 18 -3.76 15.92 29.07
N GLY A 19 -3.11 15.04 29.84
CA GLY A 19 -3.79 14.09 30.73
C GLY A 19 -4.38 12.87 30.01
N GLN A 20 -4.16 12.72 28.71
CA GLN A 20 -4.56 11.53 27.96
C GLN A 20 -3.35 10.74 27.46
N THR A 21 -3.51 9.42 27.39
CA THR A 21 -2.47 8.50 26.89
C THR A 21 -2.56 8.27 25.38
N LYS A 22 -3.74 8.55 24.78
CA LYS A 22 -4.00 8.34 23.36
C LYS A 22 -3.21 9.31 22.50
N VAL A 23 -2.47 8.76 21.53
CA VAL A 23 -1.77 9.53 20.50
C VAL A 23 -2.71 9.82 19.35
N HIS A 24 -2.73 11.08 18.93
CA HIS A 24 -3.39 11.56 17.73
C HIS A 24 -2.34 11.85 16.68
N THR A 25 -2.58 11.42 15.44
CA THR A 25 -1.65 11.59 14.32
C THR A 25 -2.39 12.25 13.17
N SER A 26 -1.75 13.23 12.53
CA SER A 26 -2.27 13.89 11.34
C SER A 26 -2.46 12.91 10.18
N SER A 27 -3.19 13.34 9.15
CA SER A 27 -3.09 12.71 7.84
C SER A 27 -1.67 12.85 7.26
N THR A 28 -1.41 12.10 6.19
CA THR A 28 -0.16 12.17 5.43
C THR A 28 0.05 13.57 4.84
N LEU A 29 1.19 14.18 5.15
CA LEU A 29 1.62 15.46 4.60
C LEU A 29 2.73 15.20 3.58
N THR A 30 2.48 15.48 2.30
CA THR A 30 3.44 15.20 1.20
C THR A 30 4.37 16.36 0.90
N HIS A 31 4.12 17.54 1.48
CA HIS A 31 4.92 18.75 1.28
C HIS A 31 5.57 19.19 2.59
N PRO A 32 6.88 19.55 2.59
CA PRO A 32 7.59 20.00 3.79
C PRO A 32 6.93 21.22 4.45
N GLU A 33 6.48 22.19 3.66
CA GLU A 33 5.79 23.39 4.17
C GLU A 33 4.49 23.07 4.89
N ALA A 34 3.73 22.09 4.40
CA ALA A 34 2.51 21.62 5.06
C ALA A 34 2.84 20.94 6.39
N ALA A 35 3.93 20.16 6.44
CA ALA A 35 4.44 19.56 7.67
C ALA A 35 4.87 20.62 8.69
N ALA A 36 5.63 21.64 8.27
CA ALA A 36 6.05 22.74 9.12
C ALA A 36 4.85 23.53 9.67
N ARG A 37 3.88 23.86 8.82
CA ARG A 37 2.67 24.59 9.23
C ARG A 37 1.82 23.78 10.21
N ASN A 38 1.64 22.49 9.94
CA ASN A 38 0.87 21.61 10.81
C ASN A 38 1.56 21.47 12.18
N TRP A 39 2.87 21.25 12.18
CA TRP A 39 3.70 21.23 13.39
C TRP A 39 3.53 22.49 14.23
N ALA A 40 3.78 23.66 13.64
CA ALA A 40 3.68 24.94 14.33
C ALA A 40 2.29 25.18 14.93
N THR A 41 1.24 24.79 14.20
CA THR A 41 -0.15 24.87 14.67
C THR A 41 -0.36 24.00 15.90
N VAL A 42 0.03 22.72 15.84
CA VAL A 42 -0.15 21.76 16.94
C VAL A 42 0.67 22.16 18.17
N THR A 43 1.92 22.61 17.98
CA THR A 43 2.76 23.09 19.09
C THR A 43 2.22 24.36 19.75
N GLY A 44 1.41 25.15 19.05
CA GLY A 44 0.74 26.33 19.61
C GLY A 44 -0.47 26.00 20.48
N TRP A 45 -0.93 24.74 20.50
CA TRP A 45 -2.08 24.34 21.31
C TRP A 45 -1.67 24.08 22.77
N SER A 46 -2.25 24.85 23.69
CA SER A 46 -1.97 24.75 25.14
C SER A 46 -2.32 23.38 25.75
N TRP A 47 -3.19 22.62 25.09
CA TRP A 47 -3.62 21.28 25.51
C TRP A 47 -2.86 20.15 24.81
N ALA A 48 -2.02 20.44 23.81
CA ALA A 48 -1.22 19.42 23.14
C ALA A 48 0.08 19.17 23.93
N THR A 49 0.48 17.91 23.99
CA THR A 49 1.68 17.43 24.69
C THR A 49 2.36 16.38 23.82
N ASP A 50 3.65 16.11 24.05
CA ASP A 50 4.44 15.11 23.31
C ASP A 50 4.33 15.27 21.78
N VAL A 51 4.37 16.51 21.30
CA VAL A 51 4.25 16.79 19.87
C VAL A 51 5.51 16.25 19.18
N THR A 52 5.34 15.37 18.18
CA THR A 52 6.43 14.71 17.44
C THR A 52 6.20 14.76 15.93
N LEU A 53 7.24 15.19 15.18
CA LEU A 53 7.21 15.21 13.72
C LEU A 53 7.96 13.98 13.24
N THR A 54 7.30 13.20 12.39
CA THR A 54 7.86 11.94 11.88
C THR A 54 7.96 12.02 10.38
N GLU A 55 9.16 11.81 9.84
CA GLU A 55 9.40 11.59 8.43
C GLU A 55 9.23 10.10 8.12
N HIS A 56 8.54 9.82 7.02
CA HIS A 56 8.35 8.50 6.46
C HIS A 56 8.99 8.46 5.07
N LEU A 57 9.88 7.51 4.86
CA LEU A 57 10.43 7.18 3.55
C LEU A 57 9.81 5.86 3.10
N MET A 58 8.94 5.93 2.09
CA MET A 58 8.32 4.78 1.47
C MET A 58 9.07 4.40 0.20
N ILE A 59 9.48 3.13 0.13
CA ILE A 59 10.01 2.51 -1.08
C ILE A 59 8.98 1.49 -1.55
N LYS A 60 8.42 1.70 -2.74
CA LYS A 60 7.50 0.77 -3.38
C LYS A 60 8.18 0.14 -4.58
N THR A 61 8.21 -1.19 -4.61
CA THR A 61 8.64 -1.98 -5.76
C THR A 61 7.44 -2.71 -6.33
N ASP A 62 7.20 -2.56 -7.61
CA ASP A 62 6.07 -3.12 -8.32
C ASP A 62 6.57 -3.85 -9.57
N ARG A 63 6.64 -5.18 -9.47
CA ARG A 63 7.22 -6.03 -10.51
C ARG A 63 6.17 -6.97 -11.10
N PRO A 64 6.16 -7.16 -12.43
CA PRO A 64 5.36 -8.21 -13.03
C PRO A 64 5.93 -9.58 -12.64
N ILE A 65 5.07 -10.55 -12.39
CA ILE A 65 5.44 -11.94 -12.07
C ILE A 65 4.55 -12.91 -12.83
N ARG A 66 5.03 -14.15 -12.99
CA ARG A 66 4.20 -15.26 -13.48
C ARG A 66 3.39 -15.84 -12.32
N VAL A 67 2.27 -16.48 -12.63
CA VAL A 67 1.49 -17.24 -11.64
C VAL A 67 2.33 -18.34 -10.99
N ALA A 68 3.26 -18.94 -11.74
CA ALA A 68 4.21 -19.93 -11.23
C ALA A 68 5.19 -19.39 -10.18
N ASP A 69 5.41 -18.07 -10.13
CA ASP A 69 6.30 -17.42 -9.15
C ASP A 69 5.59 -17.09 -7.82
N LEU A 70 4.28 -17.39 -7.72
CA LEU A 70 3.54 -17.20 -6.49
C LEU A 70 3.99 -18.20 -5.43
N PRO A 71 3.90 -17.85 -4.13
CA PRO A 71 4.05 -18.83 -3.05
C PRO A 71 3.16 -20.05 -3.31
N GLY A 72 3.63 -21.24 -2.94
CA GLY A 72 2.89 -22.48 -3.09
C GLY A 72 1.53 -22.45 -2.37
N PRO A 73 0.62 -23.41 -2.65
CA PRO A 73 -0.65 -23.50 -1.96
C PRO A 73 -0.47 -23.59 -0.44
N GLY A 74 -1.21 -22.77 0.32
CA GLY A 74 -1.11 -22.70 1.78
C GLY A 74 0.18 -22.05 2.31
N VAL A 75 1.13 -21.70 1.45
CA VAL A 75 2.39 -21.07 1.86
C VAL A 75 2.15 -19.59 2.13
N PRO A 76 2.49 -19.08 3.33
CA PRO A 76 2.43 -17.66 3.64
C PRO A 76 3.21 -16.83 2.63
N THR A 77 2.74 -15.64 2.33
CA THR A 77 3.49 -14.73 1.44
C THR A 77 4.65 -14.14 2.23
N PRO A 78 5.91 -14.45 1.87
CA PRO A 78 7.03 -14.01 2.68
C PRO A 78 7.17 -12.51 2.56
N LEU A 79 7.36 -11.86 3.71
CA LEU A 79 7.65 -10.43 3.77
C LEU A 79 8.99 -10.16 3.08
N PRO A 80 9.12 -9.04 2.37
CA PRO A 80 10.37 -8.68 1.72
C PRO A 80 11.43 -8.39 2.78
N THR A 81 12.67 -8.80 2.50
CA THR A 81 13.83 -8.46 3.33
C THR A 81 13.96 -6.95 3.41
N CYS A 82 14.09 -6.41 4.62
CA CYS A 82 14.26 -4.99 4.82
C CYS A 82 15.75 -4.62 4.97
N PRO A 83 16.31 -3.79 4.09
CA PRO A 83 17.71 -3.37 4.16
C PRO A 83 17.97 -2.20 5.14
N LEU A 84 16.92 -1.63 5.75
CA LEU A 84 16.98 -0.49 6.67
C LEU A 84 16.21 -0.85 7.96
N PRO A 85 16.34 -0.09 9.07
CA PRO A 85 15.37 -0.16 10.16
C PRO A 85 14.01 0.31 9.63
N ALA A 86 13.24 -0.59 9.01
CA ALA A 86 11.88 -0.30 8.59
C ALA A 86 10.93 -0.51 9.75
N HIS A 87 10.04 0.45 9.89
CA HIS A 87 8.94 0.39 10.81
C HIS A 87 7.78 -0.44 10.24
N GLU A 88 7.61 -0.43 8.92
CA GLU A 88 6.56 -1.20 8.26
C GLU A 88 7.05 -1.86 6.98
N VAL A 89 6.68 -3.13 6.81
CA VAL A 89 7.00 -3.92 5.62
C VAL A 89 5.73 -4.63 5.17
N ARG A 90 5.33 -4.40 3.92
CA ARG A 90 4.15 -5.00 3.30
C ARG A 90 4.50 -5.66 1.98
N ARG A 91 3.78 -6.75 1.69
CA ARG A 91 3.77 -7.37 0.37
C ARG A 91 2.39 -7.89 0.05
N TYR A 92 1.98 -7.65 -1.19
CA TYR A 92 0.72 -8.15 -1.72
C TYR A 92 0.84 -8.29 -3.24
N PHE A 93 -0.13 -8.97 -3.82
CA PHE A 93 -0.25 -9.12 -5.25
C PHE A 93 -1.42 -8.30 -5.78
N ARG A 94 -1.39 -7.94 -7.06
CA ARG A 94 -2.55 -7.40 -7.75
C ARG A 94 -2.60 -7.92 -9.17
N VAL A 95 -3.79 -7.93 -9.74
CA VAL A 95 -3.98 -8.16 -11.17
C VAL A 95 -4.10 -6.80 -11.84
N GLN A 96 -3.25 -6.53 -12.82
CA GLN A 96 -3.20 -5.22 -13.45
C GLN A 96 -4.48 -4.92 -14.22
N GLY A 97 -5.10 -3.77 -13.92
CA GLY A 97 -6.26 -3.27 -14.66
C GLY A 97 -7.58 -3.98 -14.35
N TYR A 98 -7.60 -4.97 -13.44
CA TYR A 98 -8.82 -5.72 -13.13
C TYR A 98 -8.77 -6.35 -11.73
N GLY A 99 -9.88 -6.25 -10.99
CA GLY A 99 -10.04 -6.88 -9.68
C GLY A 99 -9.62 -6.05 -8.47
N PRO A 100 -9.48 -6.70 -7.29
CA PRO A 100 -9.19 -6.02 -6.04
C PRO A 100 -7.85 -5.27 -6.05
N PRO A 101 -7.74 -4.14 -5.32
CA PRO A 101 -6.51 -3.36 -5.27
C PRO A 101 -5.32 -4.08 -4.60
N ALA A 102 -5.61 -5.08 -3.76
CA ALA A 102 -4.61 -5.90 -3.09
C ALA A 102 -5.12 -7.31 -2.79
N LEU A 103 -4.30 -8.30 -3.13
CA LEU A 103 -4.49 -9.72 -2.86
C LEU A 103 -3.33 -10.17 -1.95
N PRO A 104 -3.58 -10.49 -0.67
CA PRO A 104 -2.51 -10.66 0.31
C PRO A 104 -1.69 -11.95 0.13
N THR A 105 -2.23 -12.95 -0.58
CA THR A 105 -1.57 -14.25 -0.75
C THR A 105 -1.63 -14.79 -2.17
N GLY A 106 -0.71 -15.69 -2.51
CA GLY A 106 -0.73 -16.41 -3.78
C GLY A 106 -2.03 -17.19 -4.01
N ASP A 107 -2.62 -17.75 -2.95
CA ASP A 107 -3.92 -18.43 -3.04
C ASP A 107 -5.06 -17.49 -3.39
N ARG A 108 -5.05 -16.26 -2.88
CA ARG A 108 -6.05 -15.24 -3.25
C ARG A 108 -5.91 -14.86 -4.72
N VAL A 109 -4.70 -14.82 -5.26
CA VAL A 109 -4.47 -14.61 -6.70
C VAL A 109 -5.00 -15.77 -7.52
N ARG A 110 -4.62 -17.02 -7.19
CA ARG A 110 -5.09 -18.22 -7.90
C ARG A 110 -6.62 -18.32 -7.89
N ARG A 111 -7.24 -18.12 -6.72
CA ARG A 111 -8.71 -18.11 -6.59
C ARG A 111 -9.35 -17.02 -7.44
N PHE A 112 -8.77 -15.82 -7.43
CA PHE A 112 -9.29 -14.72 -8.25
C PHE A 112 -9.19 -15.02 -9.74
N LEU A 113 -8.04 -15.50 -10.23
CA LEU A 113 -7.87 -15.86 -11.64
C LEU A 113 -8.80 -17.00 -12.07
N SER A 114 -9.01 -18.01 -11.21
CA SER A 114 -10.01 -19.06 -11.44
C SER A 114 -11.41 -18.48 -11.58
N TRP A 115 -11.81 -17.59 -10.68
CA TRP A 115 -13.11 -16.93 -10.74
C TRP A 115 -13.30 -16.12 -12.04
N VAL A 116 -12.24 -15.45 -12.53
CA VAL A 116 -12.28 -14.74 -13.81
C VAL A 116 -12.44 -15.72 -14.99
N ALA A 117 -11.68 -16.81 -14.99
CA ALA A 117 -11.77 -17.83 -16.04
C ALA A 117 -13.15 -18.48 -16.06
N ASP A 118 -13.68 -18.88 -14.90
CA ASP A 118 -15.01 -19.48 -14.76
C ASP A 118 -16.11 -18.51 -15.22
N GLY A 119 -15.99 -17.23 -14.86
CA GLY A 119 -16.91 -16.19 -15.29
C GLY A 119 -16.87 -15.97 -16.81
N ARG A 120 -15.68 -16.01 -17.41
CA ARG A 120 -15.49 -15.90 -18.86
C ARG A 120 -16.14 -17.08 -19.59
N THR A 121 -15.84 -18.31 -19.18
CA THR A 121 -16.43 -19.51 -19.78
C THR A 121 -17.95 -19.46 -19.74
N ARG A 122 -18.55 -19.11 -18.59
CA ARG A 122 -20.00 -18.98 -18.47
C ARG A 122 -20.60 -17.91 -19.37
N HIS A 123 -19.91 -16.78 -19.52
CA HIS A 123 -20.33 -15.70 -20.42
C HIS A 123 -20.26 -16.13 -21.90
N ASP A 124 -19.20 -16.83 -22.29
CA ASP A 124 -19.03 -17.32 -23.66
C ASP A 124 -20.04 -18.44 -24.01
N GLU A 125 -20.42 -19.28 -23.04
CA GLU A 125 -21.40 -20.37 -23.21
C GLU A 125 -22.86 -19.91 -23.19
N ASN A 126 -23.23 -18.99 -22.30
CA ASN A 126 -24.64 -18.64 -22.03
C ASN A 126 -25.03 -17.24 -22.55
N GLY A 127 -24.09 -16.51 -23.14
CA GLY A 127 -24.27 -15.10 -23.49
C GLY A 127 -24.27 -14.18 -22.25
N PRO A 128 -24.48 -12.87 -22.43
CA PRO A 128 -24.51 -11.93 -21.32
C PRO A 128 -25.67 -12.24 -20.36
N THR A 129 -25.36 -12.50 -19.10
CA THR A 129 -26.37 -12.69 -18.05
C THR A 129 -27.24 -11.44 -17.89
N LEU A 130 -28.57 -11.63 -17.85
CA LEU A 130 -29.55 -10.58 -17.57
C LEU A 130 -29.29 -9.97 -16.19
N GLY A 131 -28.71 -8.77 -16.13
CA GLY A 131 -28.49 -8.04 -14.88
C GLY A 131 -27.24 -7.16 -14.79
N GLY A 132 -26.36 -7.17 -15.79
CA GLY A 132 -25.23 -6.24 -15.86
C GLY A 132 -24.10 -6.74 -16.73
N ASP A 133 -23.47 -5.83 -17.47
CA ASP A 133 -22.37 -6.07 -18.41
C ASP A 133 -21.05 -6.35 -17.65
N ILE A 134 -21.01 -7.37 -16.79
CA ILE A 134 -19.77 -7.80 -16.14
C ILE A 134 -18.90 -8.46 -17.21
N ARG A 135 -17.99 -7.66 -17.78
CA ARG A 135 -17.01 -8.14 -18.76
C ARG A 135 -15.89 -8.87 -18.02
N PHE A 136 -15.79 -10.16 -18.26
CA PHE A 136 -14.63 -10.95 -17.86
C PHE A 136 -13.53 -10.78 -18.92
N PRO A 137 -12.37 -10.19 -18.57
CA PRO A 137 -11.24 -10.10 -19.50
C PRO A 137 -10.70 -11.51 -19.78
N ASP A 138 -10.01 -11.66 -20.92
CA ASP A 138 -9.27 -12.88 -21.21
C ASP A 138 -8.19 -13.10 -20.13
N PRO A 139 -8.24 -14.20 -19.36
CA PRO A 139 -7.24 -14.51 -18.34
C PRO A 139 -5.81 -14.52 -18.87
N ALA A 140 -5.58 -14.84 -20.14
CA ALA A 140 -4.26 -14.84 -20.77
C ALA A 140 -3.66 -13.43 -20.91
N THR A 141 -4.50 -12.39 -20.91
CA THR A 141 -4.08 -10.98 -20.98
C THR A 141 -3.78 -10.38 -19.60
N LEU A 142 -4.18 -11.07 -18.52
CA LEU A 142 -4.03 -10.57 -17.17
C LEU A 142 -2.59 -10.68 -16.68
N GLN A 143 -2.03 -9.55 -16.25
CA GLN A 143 -0.72 -9.50 -15.64
C GLN A 143 -0.81 -9.48 -14.11
N VAL A 144 -0.22 -10.46 -13.46
CA VAL A 144 -0.03 -10.47 -12.01
C VAL A 144 1.20 -9.64 -11.64
N ARG A 145 1.06 -8.81 -10.61
CA ARG A 145 2.15 -7.96 -10.11
C ARG A 145 2.39 -8.21 -8.63
N ASP A 146 3.66 -8.38 -8.26
CA ASP A 146 4.16 -8.47 -6.89
C ASP A 146 4.55 -7.06 -6.42
N VAL A 147 3.79 -6.56 -5.45
CA VAL A 147 3.98 -5.22 -4.89
C VAL A 147 4.57 -5.35 -3.49
N ARG A 148 5.70 -4.69 -3.29
CA ARG A 148 6.42 -4.63 -2.02
C ARG A 148 6.51 -3.18 -1.58
N ILE A 149 6.21 -2.93 -0.32
CA ILE A 149 6.29 -1.61 0.28
C ILE A 149 7.12 -1.74 1.54
N VAL A 150 8.13 -0.88 1.66
CA VAL A 150 8.96 -0.72 2.85
C VAL A 150 8.84 0.73 3.28
N ILE A 151 8.49 0.96 4.54
CA ILE A 151 8.41 2.29 5.14
C ILE A 151 9.42 2.36 6.28
N ALA A 152 10.42 3.20 6.11
CA ALA A 152 11.32 3.61 7.18
C ALA A 152 10.80 4.91 7.79
N THR A 153 10.91 5.02 9.11
CA THR A 153 10.44 6.20 9.85
C THR A 153 11.56 6.77 10.69
N ARG A 154 11.62 8.09 10.81
CA ARG A 154 12.47 8.76 11.79
C ARG A 154 11.76 9.96 12.38
N HIS A 155 11.94 10.18 13.67
CA HIS A 155 11.59 11.45 14.29
C HIS A 155 12.55 12.52 13.82
N ILE A 156 12.02 13.69 13.51
CA ILE A 156 12.79 14.84 13.05
C ILE A 156 12.29 16.11 13.72
N ASP A 157 13.16 17.11 13.76
CA ASP A 157 12.81 18.49 14.10
C ASP A 157 12.34 19.25 12.84
N CYS A 158 11.60 20.33 13.05
CA CYS A 158 11.13 21.19 11.97
C CYS A 158 12.29 21.79 11.14
N THR A 159 13.47 21.96 11.73
CA THR A 159 14.69 22.45 11.06
C THR A 159 15.31 21.42 10.10
N GLN A 160 14.91 20.15 10.19
CA GLN A 160 15.39 19.07 9.35
C GLN A 160 14.47 18.80 8.14
N LEU A 161 13.39 19.56 8.00
CA LEU A 161 12.54 19.51 6.82
C LEU A 161 13.32 20.05 5.60
N PRO A 162 13.19 19.41 4.42
CA PRO A 162 13.86 19.90 3.21
C PRO A 162 13.22 21.22 2.74
N HIS A 163 14.08 22.11 2.23
CA HIS A 163 13.72 23.39 1.61
C HIS A 163 13.45 23.25 0.12
#